data_AF-A0A1G2WPH1-F1
#
_entry.id   AF-A0A1G2WPH1-F1
#
_cell.length_a   1.000
_cell.length_b   1.000
_cell.length_c   1.000
_cell.angle_alpha   90.00
_cell.angle_beta   90.00
_cell.angle_gamma   90.00
#
_symmetry.space_group_name_H-M   'P 1'
#
loop_
_entity.id
_entity.type
_entity.pdbx_description
1 polymer ?
#
loop_
_entity_poly.entity_id
_entity_poly.type
_entity_poly.pdbx_seq_one_letter_code
_entity_poly.pdbx_strand_id
1 'polypeptide(L)'
;MRENHKHPGGKLRRLGPSHCKDKELLAIIINSGTKNLSAEQIAEKLLDKFGTVYNFSGKMLKELMEVEGIGAVKATQLAAVFELTKRIIRHIESE
;
A
#
# COMPACT_ATOMS: atom_id res chain seq x y z
N MET A 1 10.37 -7.42 -25.73
CA MET A 1 9.61 -7.25 -24.45
C MET A 1 10.45 -6.36 -23.55
N ARG A 2 10.02 -5.13 -23.27
CA ARG A 2 10.80 -4.20 -22.45
C ARG A 2 10.83 -4.73 -21.00
N GLU A 3 12.02 -4.77 -20.42
CA GLU A 3 12.28 -5.32 -19.09
C GLU A 3 11.42 -4.63 -18.02
N ASN A 4 10.37 -5.31 -17.58
CA ASN A 4 9.45 -4.88 -16.52
C ASN A 4 10.09 -4.90 -15.10
N HIS A 5 11.40 -4.74 -14.99
CA HIS A 5 12.10 -4.69 -13.70
C HIS A 5 11.72 -3.46 -12.85
N LYS A 6 11.16 -2.41 -13.45
CA LYS A 6 10.80 -1.16 -12.77
C LYS A 6 9.38 -1.10 -12.22
N HIS A 7 8.47 -2.00 -12.61
CA HIS A 7 7.09 -1.96 -12.13
C HIS A 7 6.93 -2.82 -10.85
N PRO A 8 6.38 -2.28 -9.74
CA PRO A 8 6.26 -2.99 -8.46
C PRO A 8 5.68 -4.41 -8.58
N GLY A 9 4.56 -4.56 -9.29
CA GLY A 9 3.94 -5.87 -9.49
C GLY A 9 4.80 -6.86 -10.31
N GLY A 10 5.62 -6.36 -11.23
CA GLY A 10 6.56 -7.19 -11.99
C GLY A 10 7.73 -7.66 -11.13
N LYS A 11 8.22 -6.78 -10.25
CA LYS A 11 9.23 -7.12 -9.24
C LYS A 11 8.70 -8.15 -8.25
N LEU A 12 7.49 -7.96 -7.71
CA LEU A 12 6.86 -8.91 -6.79
C LEU A 12 6.72 -10.30 -7.40
N ARG A 13 6.25 -10.41 -8.66
CA ARG A 13 6.11 -11.71 -9.34
C ARG A 13 7.44 -12.43 -9.60
N ARG A 14 8.52 -11.67 -9.86
CA ARG A 14 9.82 -12.25 -10.25
C ARG A 14 10.72 -12.55 -9.05
N LEU A 15 10.77 -11.64 -8.08
CA LEU A 15 11.69 -11.70 -6.94
C LEU A 15 10.99 -12.06 -5.63
N GLY A 16 9.65 -12.04 -5.60
CA GLY A 16 8.87 -12.27 -4.38
C GLY A 16 8.74 -11.02 -3.50
N PRO A 17 7.82 -11.06 -2.53
CA PRO A 17 7.45 -9.92 -1.69
C PRO A 17 8.59 -9.43 -0.79
N SER A 18 9.49 -10.31 -0.35
CA SER A 18 10.63 -9.96 0.51
C SER A 18 11.63 -9.00 -0.15
N HIS A 19 11.64 -8.90 -1.48
CA HIS A 19 12.49 -7.97 -2.23
C HIS A 19 11.79 -6.62 -2.50
N CYS A 20 10.52 -6.48 -2.15
CA CYS A 20 9.75 -5.25 -2.33
C CYS A 20 9.89 -4.33 -1.11
N LYS A 21 10.09 -3.05 -1.36
CA LYS A 21 9.99 -1.99 -0.35
C LYS A 21 8.51 -1.75 -0.01
N ASP A 22 8.24 -1.19 1.16
CA ASP A 22 6.88 -0.82 1.60
C ASP A 22 6.14 0.02 0.55
N LYS A 23 6.82 1.00 -0.07
CA LYS A 23 6.21 1.82 -1.12
C LYS A 23 5.79 1.02 -2.35
N GLU A 24 6.54 -0.03 -2.69
CA GLU A 24 6.23 -0.91 -3.82
C GLU A 24 5.04 -1.80 -3.48
N LEU A 25 4.97 -2.33 -2.26
CA LEU A 25 3.82 -3.12 -1.79
C LEU A 25 2.55 -2.28 -1.73
N LEU A 26 2.63 -1.07 -1.17
CA LEU A 26 1.54 -0.11 -1.14
C LEU A 26 1.09 0.28 -2.55
N ALA A 27 2.02 0.53 -3.48
CA ALA A 27 1.68 0.86 -4.86
C ALA A 27 0.89 -0.27 -5.56
N ILE A 28 1.24 -1.53 -5.28
CA ILE A 28 0.50 -2.70 -5.79
C ILE A 28 -0.92 -2.72 -5.23
N ILE A 29 -1.09 -2.46 -3.92
CA ILE A 29 -2.40 -2.38 -3.29
C ILE A 29 -3.19 -1.21 -3.89
N ILE A 30 -2.63 -0.01 -3.94
CA ILE A 30 -3.27 1.18 -4.50
C ILE A 30 -3.69 0.98 -5.97
N ASN A 31 -3.00 0.07 -6.69
CA ASN A 31 -3.27 -0.43 -8.03
C ASN A 31 -3.07 0.62 -9.13
N SER A 32 -3.70 1.79 -9.02
CA SER A 32 -3.67 2.83 -10.03
C SER A 32 -3.32 4.20 -9.47
N GLY A 33 -2.59 4.97 -10.29
CA GLY A 33 -2.28 6.37 -10.02
C GLY A 33 -3.49 7.30 -10.16
N THR A 34 -3.20 8.59 -10.25
CA THR A 34 -4.09 9.62 -10.79
C THR A 34 -3.56 10.10 -12.15
N LYS A 35 -4.17 11.15 -12.72
CA LYS A 35 -3.63 11.83 -13.89
C LYS A 35 -2.22 12.40 -13.66
N ASN A 36 -1.91 12.79 -12.41
CA ASN A 36 -0.70 13.54 -12.07
C ASN A 36 0.32 12.73 -11.25
N LEU A 37 -0.13 11.66 -10.58
CA LEU A 37 0.70 10.86 -9.67
C LEU A 37 0.64 9.38 -10.04
N SER A 38 1.78 8.69 -10.06
CA SER A 38 1.81 7.24 -10.14
C SER A 38 1.38 6.61 -8.80
N ALA A 39 1.00 5.32 -8.81
CA ALA A 39 0.67 4.61 -7.58
C ALA A 39 1.85 4.57 -6.59
N GLU A 40 3.09 4.50 -7.09
CA GLU A 40 4.30 4.60 -6.27
C GLU A 40 4.47 5.98 -5.63
N GLN A 41 4.18 7.06 -6.36
CA GLN A 41 4.24 8.41 -5.80
C GLN A 41 3.16 8.63 -4.74
N ILE A 42 1.97 8.05 -4.92
CA ILE A 42 0.92 8.09 -3.90
C ILE A 42 1.34 7.30 -2.65
N ALA A 43 1.95 6.12 -2.84
CA ALA A 43 2.49 5.32 -1.74
C ALA A 43 3.62 6.05 -0.99
N GLU A 44 4.49 6.75 -1.71
CA GLU A 44 5.55 7.58 -1.13
C GLU A 44 4.96 8.72 -0.30
N LYS A 45 3.94 9.44 -0.80
CA LYS A 45 3.24 10.48 -0.03
C LYS A 45 2.59 9.95 1.25
N LEU A 46 2.06 8.72 1.25
CA LEU A 46 1.54 8.09 2.47
C LEU A 46 2.65 7.87 3.50
N LEU A 47 3.80 7.33 3.07
CA LEU A 47 4.95 7.10 3.93
C LEU A 47 5.59 8.41 4.40
N ASP A 48 5.65 9.44 3.57
CA ASP A 48 6.16 10.76 3.95
C ASP A 48 5.27 11.40 5.03
N LYS A 49 3.95 11.24 4.92
CA LYS A 49 3.00 11.82 5.88
C LYS A 49 2.96 11.07 7.20
N PHE A 50 2.98 9.75 7.16
CA PHE A 50 2.71 8.91 8.34
C PHE A 50 3.93 8.16 8.85
N GLY A 51 5.05 8.16 8.12
CA GLY A 51 6.25 7.39 8.41
C GLY A 51 6.12 5.95 7.92
N THR A 52 5.79 5.03 8.83
CA THR A 52 5.72 3.59 8.53
C THR A 52 4.29 3.15 8.24
N VAL A 53 4.13 1.99 7.58
CA VAL A 53 2.82 1.36 7.35
C VAL A 53 2.04 1.14 8.66
N TYR A 54 2.75 0.81 9.74
CA TYR A 54 2.17 0.61 11.06
C TYR A 54 1.39 1.85 11.53
N ASN A 55 1.98 3.04 11.38
CA ASN A 55 1.45 4.30 11.91
C ASN A 55 0.09 4.69 11.31
N PHE A 56 -0.25 4.22 10.11
CA PHE A 56 -1.54 4.49 9.48
C PHE A 56 -2.44 3.27 9.29
N SER A 57 -2.04 2.11 9.78
CA SER A 57 -2.81 0.85 9.71
C SER A 57 -4.12 0.85 10.53
N GLY A 58 -4.31 1.84 11.41
CA GLY A 58 -5.50 2.01 12.24
C GLY A 58 -6.16 3.38 12.12
N LYS A 59 -5.74 4.20 11.15
CA LYS A 59 -6.25 5.56 10.97
C LYS A 59 -7.67 5.56 10.40
N MET A 60 -8.42 6.61 10.69
CA MET A 60 -9.73 6.80 10.08
C MET A 60 -9.60 7.01 8.57
N LEU A 61 -10.58 6.54 7.79
CA LEU A 61 -10.59 6.72 6.33
C LEU A 61 -10.40 8.18 5.92
N LYS A 62 -10.98 9.12 6.69
CA LYS A 62 -10.84 10.55 6.47
C LYS A 62 -9.39 11.03 6.54
N GLU A 63 -8.61 10.52 7.49
CA GLU A 63 -7.19 10.88 7.64
C GLU A 63 -6.35 10.36 6.46
N LEU A 64 -6.66 9.15 5.96
CA LEU A 64 -6.01 8.59 4.77
C LEU A 64 -6.32 9.41 3.52
N MET A 65 -7.57 9.87 3.39
CA MET A 65 -8.05 10.67 2.26
C MET A 65 -7.46 12.08 2.18
N GLU A 66 -6.78 12.56 3.23
CA GLU A 66 -6.03 13.80 3.18
C GLU A 66 -4.75 13.69 2.33
N VAL A 67 -4.34 12.48 1.93
CA VAL A 67 -3.23 12.26 1.01
C VAL A 67 -3.69 12.40 -0.42
N GLU A 68 -3.04 13.29 -1.18
CA GLU A 68 -3.33 13.50 -2.60
C GLU A 68 -3.25 12.16 -3.37
N GLY A 69 -4.34 11.82 -4.06
CA GLY A 69 -4.46 10.57 -4.81
C GLY A 69 -5.12 9.41 -4.05
N ILE A 70 -5.42 9.59 -2.76
CA ILE A 70 -6.22 8.65 -1.94
C ILE A 70 -7.67 9.15 -1.85
N GLY A 71 -8.51 8.66 -2.74
CA GLY A 71 -9.97 8.81 -2.62
C GLY A 71 -10.60 7.70 -1.77
N ALA A 72 -11.92 7.78 -1.59
CA ALA A 72 -12.69 6.81 -0.81
C ALA A 72 -12.41 5.34 -1.20
N VAL A 73 -12.29 5.03 -2.50
CA VAL A 73 -12.00 3.66 -2.97
C VAL A 73 -10.66 3.14 -2.44
N LYS A 74 -9.59 3.93 -2.59
CA LYS A 74 -8.23 3.55 -2.15
C LYS A 74 -8.12 3.52 -0.63
N ALA A 75 -8.77 4.45 0.07
CA ALA A 75 -8.82 4.47 1.52
C ALA A 75 -9.50 3.21 2.08
N THR A 76 -10.68 2.85 1.54
CA THR A 76 -11.40 1.63 1.93
C THR A 76 -10.59 0.37 1.64
N GLN A 77 -9.90 0.34 0.50
CA GLN A 77 -9.03 -0.79 0.15
C GLN A 77 -7.88 -0.98 1.15
N LEU A 78 -7.19 0.11 1.54
CA LEU A 78 -6.14 0.07 2.54
C LEU A 78 -6.67 -0.41 3.90
N ALA A 79 -7.80 0.14 4.34
CA ALA A 79 -8.43 -0.27 5.59
C ALA A 79 -8.81 -1.76 5.61
N ALA A 80 -9.32 -2.29 4.49
CA ALA A 80 -9.63 -3.71 4.36
C ALA A 80 -8.38 -4.58 4.48
N VAL A 81 -7.28 -4.21 3.81
CA VAL A 81 -6.00 -4.93 3.91
C VAL A 81 -5.49 -4.94 5.35
N PHE A 82 -5.51 -3.80 6.04
CA PHE A 82 -5.03 -3.73 7.41
C PHE A 82 -5.88 -4.53 8.39
N GLU A 83 -7.21 -4.52 8.25
CA GLU A 83 -8.08 -5.34 9.08
C GLU A 83 -7.84 -6.84 8.85
N LEU A 84 -7.64 -7.27 7.59
CA LEU A 84 -7.27 -8.65 7.29
C LEU A 84 -5.94 -9.03 7.93
N THR A 85 -4.92 -8.18 7.83
CA THR A 85 -3.63 -8.40 8.51
C THR A 85 -3.81 -8.55 10.02
N LYS A 86 -4.61 -7.70 10.66
CA LYS A 86 -4.91 -7.80 12.10
C LYS A 86 -5.64 -9.09 12.47
N ARG A 87 -6.51 -9.62 11.60
CA ARG A 87 -7.20 -10.89 11.84
C ARG A 87 -6.25 -12.08 11.73
N ILE A 88 -5.34 -12.06 10.75
CA ILE A 88 -4.32 -13.10 10.58
C ILE A 88 -3.39 -13.13 11.79
N ILE A 89 -2.90 -11.97 12.23
CA ILE A 89 -2.01 -11.89 13.42
C ILE A 89 -2.74 -12.42 14.66
N ARG A 90 -3.97 -11.98 14.92
CA ARG A 90 -4.79 -12.49 16.03
C ARG A 90 -4.98 -14.01 15.99
N HIS A 91 -5.09 -14.59 14.79
CA HIS A 91 -5.23 -16.03 14.64
C HIS A 91 -3.92 -16.76 14.98
N ILE A 92 -2.78 -16.26 14.48
CA ILE A 92 -1.45 -16.81 14.77
C ILE A 92 -1.11 -16.72 16.27
N GLU A 93 -1.51 -15.64 16.94
CA GLU A 93 -1.29 -15.46 18.40
C GLU A 93 -2.20 -16.33 19.27
N SER A 94 -3.29 -16.88 18.70
CA SER A 94 -4.24 -17.74 19.41
C SER A 94 -3.95 -19.24 19.30
N GLU A 95 -2.96 -19.62 18.49
CA GLU A 95 -2.43 -20.99 18.36
C GLU A 95 -1.21 -21.19 19.27
#